data_AF-A0A7C4TWW1-F1
#
_entry.id   AF-A0A7C4TWW1-F1
#
_cell.length_a   1.000
_cell.length_b   1.000
_cell.length_c   1.000
_cell.angle_alpha   90.00
_cell.angle_beta   90.00
_cell.angle_gamma   90.00
#
_symmetry.space_group_name_H-M   'P 1'
#
loop_
_entity.id
_entity.type
_entity.pdbx_description
1 polymer ?
#
loop_
_entity_poly.entity_id
_entity_poly.type
_entity_poly.pdbx_seq_one_letter_code
_entity_poly.pdbx_strand_id
1 'polypeptide(L)'
;MSATPAATHALPVQAASASLPGFVLLFSTSLLPGFSGFQTRPEGLAPIPDASASVLQSWRDAAQAHVLGPSFIQAARLSLHSVGRVDLGHGDADAPRHADISLLTHVAGVAVWEAWLPAPLQGFEVGRWVQWLDAEQPGSLASRVWERILPLNRVLSGRDDFGAYLPLSVIRLQGALLDDWLDGHAEQVVALLWRDRVGRALKPEVVESELARDTCARVGGLTLIGRRGALDLHDSRDDSAPEAAALQLPPRSVLPFLITLELLSIERAVLQGLYDRLTHAAPRSIDGLIGLKKDVMDGLEEYYGSTLASTRFNDVVAEQGEDVLGIVDLFEAVTDRLDMVSFTLTTTYQQRMTMLQFWLTVVFGATEIGFIAATIATWYYASGLGAVLAWTVGAAAVSGGVLVALLRHRTQD
;
A
#
# COMPACT_ATOMS: atom_id res chain seq x y z
N MET A 1 -23.00 -63.17 -37.30
CA MET A 1 -21.96 -62.12 -37.16
C MET A 1 -22.68 -60.87 -36.69
N SER A 2 -22.73 -60.67 -35.39
CA SER A 2 -23.36 -59.50 -34.75
C SER A 2 -22.27 -58.85 -33.91
N ALA A 3 -21.75 -57.72 -34.39
CA ALA A 3 -20.77 -56.93 -33.68
C ALA A 3 -21.49 -56.05 -32.66
N THR A 4 -21.34 -56.40 -31.38
CA THR A 4 -21.67 -55.56 -30.24
C THR A 4 -20.76 -54.33 -30.26
N PRO A 5 -21.27 -53.09 -30.13
CA PRO A 5 -20.40 -51.94 -29.96
C PRO A 5 -19.73 -52.05 -28.59
N ALA A 6 -18.39 -52.12 -28.59
CA ALA A 6 -17.61 -52.04 -27.38
C ALA A 6 -17.92 -50.70 -26.71
N ALA A 7 -18.57 -50.77 -25.55
CA ALA A 7 -18.73 -49.65 -24.66
C ALA A 7 -17.36 -49.04 -24.40
N THR A 8 -17.19 -47.79 -24.81
CA THR A 8 -16.10 -46.94 -24.32
C THR A 8 -16.28 -46.88 -22.81
N HIS A 9 -15.56 -47.73 -22.08
CA HIS A 9 -15.39 -47.58 -20.66
C HIS A 9 -14.75 -46.21 -20.46
N ALA A 10 -15.57 -45.23 -20.08
CA ALA A 10 -15.09 -44.04 -19.43
C ALA A 10 -14.28 -44.52 -18.23
N LEU A 11 -12.97 -44.36 -18.31
CA LEU A 11 -12.09 -44.57 -17.17
C LEU A 11 -12.66 -43.73 -16.01
N PRO A 12 -12.86 -44.32 -14.82
CA PRO A 12 -13.24 -43.54 -13.66
C PRO A 12 -12.17 -42.48 -13.45
N VAL A 13 -12.58 -41.25 -13.09
CA VAL A 13 -11.70 -40.14 -12.68
C VAL A 13 -10.57 -40.70 -11.83
N GLN A 14 -9.42 -40.90 -12.47
CA GLN A 14 -8.29 -41.59 -11.90
C GLN A 14 -7.58 -40.54 -11.05
N ALA A 15 -7.97 -40.41 -9.77
CA ALA A 15 -7.31 -39.59 -8.76
C ALA A 15 -6.73 -38.28 -9.33
N ALA A 16 -7.58 -37.51 -10.04
CA ALA A 16 -7.23 -36.15 -10.45
C ALA A 16 -6.86 -35.41 -9.16
N SER A 17 -5.60 -35.00 -9.07
CA SER A 17 -4.91 -34.36 -7.96
C SER A 17 -5.82 -33.43 -7.14
N ALA A 18 -6.42 -33.98 -6.08
CA ALA A 18 -7.30 -33.23 -5.20
C ALA A 18 -6.46 -32.20 -4.45
N SER A 19 -6.88 -30.94 -4.55
CA SER A 19 -6.25 -29.81 -3.90
C SER A 19 -7.15 -29.30 -2.78
N LEU A 20 -6.55 -28.86 -1.69
CA LEU A 20 -7.23 -28.11 -0.63
C LEU A 20 -6.79 -26.64 -0.75
N PRO A 21 -7.54 -25.79 -1.47
CA PRO A 21 -7.19 -24.39 -1.61
C PRO A 21 -7.70 -23.56 -0.42
N GLY A 22 -7.00 -22.48 -0.17
CA GLY A 22 -7.45 -21.37 0.65
C GLY A 22 -6.90 -20.07 0.06
N PHE A 23 -7.58 -18.97 0.30
CA PHE A 23 -7.23 -17.69 -0.29
C PHE A 23 -7.12 -16.62 0.79
N VAL A 24 -6.05 -15.84 0.76
CA VAL A 24 -5.94 -14.62 1.57
C VAL A 24 -6.12 -13.43 0.64
N LEU A 25 -6.98 -12.49 1.02
CA LEU A 25 -7.17 -11.23 0.29
C LEU A 25 -6.61 -10.09 1.12
N LEU A 26 -5.66 -9.33 0.56
CA LEU A 26 -5.08 -8.15 1.20
C LEU A 26 -5.59 -6.89 0.50
N PHE A 27 -6.26 -6.01 1.24
CA PHE A 27 -6.70 -4.70 0.74
C PHE A 27 -6.05 -3.60 1.58
N SER A 28 -5.17 -2.79 0.99
CA SER A 28 -4.56 -1.67 1.71
C SER A 28 -5.46 -0.44 1.71
N THR A 29 -5.39 0.35 2.77
CA THR A 29 -6.17 1.57 2.93
C THR A 29 -5.42 2.58 3.81
N SER A 30 -5.77 3.86 3.67
CA SER A 30 -5.27 4.92 4.55
C SER A 30 -6.13 5.02 5.81
N LEU A 31 -5.55 5.34 6.95
CA LEU A 31 -6.27 5.58 8.19
C LEU A 31 -6.59 7.07 8.35
N LEU A 32 -7.80 7.36 8.84
CA LEU A 32 -8.11 8.68 9.38
C LEU A 32 -7.32 8.92 10.67
N PRO A 33 -6.88 10.16 10.95
CA PRO A 33 -6.19 10.49 12.18
C PRO A 33 -7.02 10.11 13.42
N GLY A 34 -6.38 9.44 14.38
CA GLY A 34 -7.00 9.09 15.67
C GLY A 34 -7.82 7.79 15.68
N PHE A 35 -7.85 7.03 14.57
CA PHE A 35 -8.38 5.68 14.61
C PHE A 35 -7.50 4.77 15.49
N SER A 36 -8.10 4.12 16.49
CA SER A 36 -7.42 3.24 17.44
C SER A 36 -7.99 1.81 17.50
N GLY A 37 -8.82 1.46 16.51
CA GLY A 37 -9.49 0.16 16.42
C GLY A 37 -11.00 0.25 16.59
N PHE A 38 -11.67 -0.90 16.46
CA PHE A 38 -13.11 -1.03 16.70
C PHE A 38 -13.38 -1.27 18.18
N GLN A 39 -14.17 -0.40 18.82
CA GLN A 39 -14.52 -0.57 20.24
C GLN A 39 -15.50 -1.73 20.49
N THR A 40 -16.32 -2.04 19.49
CA THR A 40 -17.28 -3.16 19.51
C THR A 40 -17.18 -3.92 18.20
N ARG A 41 -17.59 -5.20 18.23
CA ARG A 41 -17.67 -5.99 16.99
C ARG A 41 -18.63 -5.29 16.01
N PRO A 42 -18.22 -5.08 14.75
CA PRO A 42 -19.10 -4.48 13.77
C PRO A 42 -20.36 -5.32 13.50
N GLU A 43 -21.47 -4.64 13.23
CA GLU A 43 -22.73 -5.31 12.91
C GLU A 43 -22.61 -6.16 11.63
N GLY A 44 -23.30 -7.30 11.60
CA GLY A 44 -23.30 -8.20 10.44
C GLY A 44 -22.11 -9.15 10.34
N LEU A 45 -21.18 -9.13 11.30
CA LEU A 45 -20.07 -10.09 11.39
C LEU A 45 -20.28 -11.08 12.54
N ALA A 46 -20.12 -12.36 12.24
CA ALA A 46 -20.13 -13.43 13.24
C ALA A 46 -18.80 -13.46 14.03
N PRO A 47 -18.78 -13.98 15.26
CA PRO A 47 -17.52 -14.28 15.93
C PRO A 47 -16.70 -15.31 15.14
N ILE A 48 -15.38 -15.12 15.09
CA ILE A 48 -14.45 -16.19 14.73
C ILE A 48 -14.41 -17.16 15.93
N PRO A 49 -14.45 -18.49 15.72
CA PRO A 49 -14.40 -19.46 16.81
C PRO A 49 -13.16 -19.26 17.71
N ASP A 50 -13.35 -19.23 19.04
CA ASP A 50 -12.28 -18.92 20.01
C ASP A 50 -11.08 -19.88 19.89
N ALA A 51 -11.33 -21.16 19.63
CA ALA A 51 -10.28 -22.15 19.42
C ALA A 51 -9.41 -21.81 18.19
N SER A 52 -10.04 -21.47 17.07
CA SER A 52 -9.33 -21.06 15.85
C SER A 52 -8.60 -19.73 16.07
N ALA A 53 -9.24 -18.74 16.69
CA ALA A 53 -8.66 -17.42 16.92
C ALA A 53 -7.42 -17.46 17.83
N SER A 54 -7.48 -18.21 18.93
CA SER A 54 -6.35 -18.34 19.87
C SER A 54 -5.15 -19.07 19.28
N VAL A 55 -5.39 -20.15 18.53
CA VAL A 55 -4.33 -20.90 17.85
C VAL A 55 -3.68 -20.05 16.76
N LEU A 56 -4.48 -19.37 15.93
CA LEU A 56 -3.98 -18.50 14.88
C LEU A 56 -3.13 -17.35 15.47
N GLN A 57 -3.60 -16.71 16.54
CA GLN A 57 -2.84 -15.66 17.22
C GLN A 57 -1.47 -16.18 17.69
N SER A 58 -1.45 -17.33 18.37
CA SER A 58 -0.21 -17.94 18.85
C SER A 58 0.77 -18.25 17.70
N TRP A 59 0.27 -18.80 16.59
CA TRP A 59 1.11 -19.09 15.44
C TRP A 59 1.64 -17.82 14.79
N ARG A 60 0.82 -16.78 14.72
CA ARG A 60 1.20 -15.49 14.13
C ARG A 60 2.21 -14.74 14.98
N ASP A 61 2.04 -14.71 16.30
CA ASP A 61 3.02 -14.12 17.22
C ASP A 61 4.39 -14.78 17.07
N ALA A 62 4.41 -16.12 16.97
CA ALA A 62 5.63 -16.88 16.74
C ALA A 62 6.25 -16.56 15.36
N ALA A 63 5.43 -16.44 14.31
CA ALA A 63 5.91 -16.09 12.97
C ALA A 63 6.42 -14.64 12.89
N GLN A 64 5.75 -13.68 13.55
CA GLN A 64 6.21 -12.29 13.65
C GLN A 64 7.54 -12.19 14.39
N ALA A 65 7.68 -12.90 15.52
CA ALA A 65 8.95 -13.00 16.26
C ALA A 65 10.09 -13.52 15.39
N HIS A 66 9.78 -14.44 14.48
CA HIS A 66 10.75 -15.01 13.55
C HIS A 66 11.11 -14.06 12.39
N VAL A 67 10.12 -13.38 11.79
CA VAL A 67 10.29 -12.56 10.57
C VAL A 67 10.77 -11.13 10.88
N LEU A 68 10.14 -10.46 11.85
CA LEU A 68 10.31 -9.02 12.10
C LEU A 68 11.46 -8.71 13.06
N GLY A 69 11.89 -9.70 13.84
CA GLY A 69 12.90 -9.53 14.86
C GLY A 69 12.44 -8.70 16.08
N PRO A 70 13.27 -8.66 17.14
CA PRO A 70 12.87 -8.13 18.44
C PRO A 70 12.74 -6.60 18.46
N SER A 71 13.58 -5.87 17.70
CA SER A 71 13.56 -4.40 17.67
C SER A 71 12.25 -3.85 17.08
N PHE A 72 11.77 -4.47 16.00
CA PHE A 72 10.50 -4.08 15.37
C PHE A 72 9.31 -4.35 16.28
N ILE A 73 9.28 -5.53 16.91
CA ILE A 73 8.21 -5.90 17.83
C ILE A 73 8.16 -4.94 19.03
N GLN A 74 9.33 -4.56 19.56
CA GLN A 74 9.41 -3.58 20.65
C GLN A 74 8.93 -2.19 20.24
N ALA A 75 9.08 -1.81 18.97
CA ALA A 75 8.58 -0.54 18.45
C ALA A 75 7.04 -0.49 18.37
N ALA A 76 6.35 -1.63 18.47
CA ALA A 76 4.88 -1.74 18.52
C ALA A 76 4.17 -0.99 17.37
N ARG A 77 4.79 -0.99 16.18
CA ARG A 77 4.29 -0.29 14.99
C ARG A 77 3.05 -0.91 14.38
N LEU A 78 2.88 -2.22 14.56
CA LEU A 78 1.77 -3.00 14.03
C LEU A 78 0.76 -3.33 15.12
N SER A 79 -0.52 -3.24 14.80
CA SER A 79 -1.60 -3.73 15.65
C SER A 79 -2.60 -4.53 14.81
N LEU A 80 -2.78 -5.80 15.18
CA LEU A 80 -3.72 -6.71 14.54
C LEU A 80 -5.03 -6.76 15.33
N HIS A 81 -6.14 -6.55 14.63
CA HIS A 81 -7.49 -6.64 15.19
C HIS A 81 -8.27 -7.74 14.49
N SER A 82 -8.74 -8.71 15.26
CA SER A 82 -9.72 -9.70 14.77
C SER A 82 -11.09 -9.04 14.67
N VAL A 83 -11.65 -8.95 13.47
CA VAL A 83 -12.86 -8.17 13.21
C VAL A 83 -14.10 -9.07 13.24
N GLY A 84 -14.05 -10.21 12.56
CA GLY A 84 -15.11 -11.21 12.58
C GLY A 84 -15.21 -12.01 11.29
N ARG A 85 -16.25 -12.85 11.20
CA ARG A 85 -16.50 -13.76 10.07
C ARG A 85 -17.66 -13.26 9.21
N VAL A 86 -17.42 -13.24 7.90
CA VAL A 86 -18.41 -12.96 6.85
C VAL A 86 -18.92 -14.27 6.26
N ASP A 87 -20.23 -14.42 6.11
CA ASP A 87 -20.83 -15.48 5.29
C ASP A 87 -20.87 -15.05 3.82
N LEU A 88 -20.32 -15.89 2.93
CA LEU A 88 -20.24 -15.64 1.48
C LEU A 88 -21.39 -16.30 0.71
N GLY A 89 -22.25 -17.06 1.40
CA GLY A 89 -23.40 -17.75 0.85
C GLY A 89 -23.06 -19.08 0.17
N HIS A 90 -24.10 -19.76 -0.34
CA HIS A 90 -24.04 -21.15 -0.80
C HIS A 90 -24.14 -21.29 -2.33
N GLY A 91 -23.57 -20.34 -3.09
CA GLY A 91 -23.75 -20.27 -4.54
C GLY A 91 -23.11 -21.43 -5.31
N ASP A 92 -21.85 -21.73 -5.01
CA ASP A 92 -21.09 -22.85 -5.56
C ASP A 92 -20.66 -23.75 -4.40
N ALA A 93 -20.89 -25.06 -4.52
CA ALA A 93 -20.57 -26.02 -3.46
C ALA A 93 -19.07 -26.10 -3.18
N ASP A 94 -18.24 -25.79 -4.18
CA ASP A 94 -16.78 -25.81 -4.12
C ASP A 94 -16.18 -24.47 -3.70
N ALA A 95 -16.98 -23.40 -3.61
CA ALA A 95 -16.48 -22.08 -3.21
C ALA A 95 -16.29 -21.98 -1.69
N PRO A 96 -15.34 -21.13 -1.23
CA PRO A 96 -15.31 -20.65 0.14
C PRO A 96 -16.67 -20.20 0.63
N ARG A 97 -17.09 -20.74 1.78
CA ARG A 97 -18.40 -20.43 2.39
C ARG A 97 -18.36 -19.21 3.29
N HIS A 98 -17.19 -18.88 3.82
CA HIS A 98 -17.00 -17.76 4.73
C HIS A 98 -15.62 -17.12 4.50
N ALA A 99 -15.47 -15.91 5.04
CA ALA A 99 -14.19 -15.22 5.16
C ALA A 99 -13.97 -14.76 6.60
N ASP A 100 -12.82 -15.09 7.17
CA ASP A 100 -12.38 -14.55 8.46
C ASP A 100 -11.60 -13.26 8.24
N ILE A 101 -12.10 -12.15 8.81
CA ILE A 101 -11.62 -10.80 8.57
C ILE A 101 -10.78 -10.33 9.75
N SER A 102 -9.57 -9.86 9.43
CA SER A 102 -8.67 -9.18 10.34
C SER A 102 -8.24 -7.84 9.75
N LEU A 103 -7.84 -6.93 10.61
CA LEU A 103 -7.32 -5.61 10.25
C LEU A 103 -5.94 -5.42 10.87
N LEU A 104 -4.93 -5.27 10.04
CA LEU A 104 -3.58 -4.90 10.45
C LEU A 104 -3.42 -3.39 10.28
N THR A 105 -3.14 -2.67 11.36
CA THR A 105 -2.89 -1.22 11.33
C THR A 105 -1.42 -0.92 11.55
N HIS A 106 -0.93 0.17 10.96
CA HIS A 106 0.43 0.69 11.12
C HIS A 106 0.40 2.14 11.63
N VAL A 107 1.35 2.50 12.49
CA VAL A 107 1.47 3.85 13.08
C VAL A 107 1.65 4.97 12.03
N ALA A 108 2.14 4.63 10.83
CA ALA A 108 2.21 5.57 9.69
C ALA A 108 0.84 6.01 9.13
N GLY A 109 -0.28 5.56 9.72
CA GLY A 109 -1.61 5.92 9.27
C GLY A 109 -2.07 5.13 8.05
N VAL A 110 -1.67 3.85 7.96
CA VAL A 110 -2.15 2.92 6.92
C VAL A 110 -2.63 1.63 7.57
N ALA A 111 -3.45 0.88 6.85
CA ALA A 111 -3.92 -0.42 7.29
C ALA A 111 -4.06 -1.40 6.11
N VAL A 112 -4.06 -2.68 6.43
CA VAL A 112 -4.33 -3.77 5.51
C VAL A 112 -5.47 -4.60 6.08
N TRP A 113 -6.55 -4.69 5.31
CA TRP A 113 -7.59 -5.68 5.54
C TRP A 113 -7.11 -7.03 5.05
N GLU A 114 -7.13 -8.03 5.93
CA GLU A 114 -6.84 -9.41 5.62
C GLU A 114 -8.14 -10.21 5.69
N ALA A 115 -8.48 -10.93 4.61
CA ALA A 115 -9.58 -11.88 4.61
C ALA A 115 -9.06 -13.28 4.28
N TRP A 116 -9.24 -14.23 5.19
CA TRP A 116 -8.92 -15.64 4.98
C TRP A 116 -10.17 -16.42 4.53
N LEU A 117 -10.09 -17.07 3.38
CA LEU A 117 -11.17 -17.82 2.73
C LEU A 117 -10.77 -19.29 2.57
N PRO A 118 -11.08 -20.17 3.55
CA PRO A 118 -10.83 -21.59 3.40
C PRO A 118 -11.84 -22.19 2.40
N ALA A 119 -11.35 -22.97 1.43
CA ALA A 119 -12.18 -23.66 0.46
C ALA A 119 -12.22 -25.18 0.72
N PRO A 120 -13.29 -25.88 0.30
CA PRO A 120 -13.34 -27.33 0.37
C PRO A 120 -12.34 -27.98 -0.60
N LEU A 121 -12.02 -29.25 -0.33
CA LEU A 121 -11.22 -30.11 -1.20
C LEU A 121 -11.86 -30.19 -2.59
N GLN A 122 -11.10 -29.87 -3.63
CA GLN A 122 -11.58 -29.78 -5.01
C GLN A 122 -10.43 -30.00 -6.02
N GLY A 123 -10.79 -30.22 -7.28
CA GLY A 123 -9.79 -30.23 -8.38
C GLY A 123 -9.11 -28.88 -8.56
N PHE A 124 -7.91 -28.89 -9.13
CA PHE A 124 -7.16 -27.68 -9.43
C PHE A 124 -7.76 -26.96 -10.65
N GLU A 125 -8.56 -25.92 -10.40
CA GLU A 125 -9.41 -25.25 -11.42
C GLU A 125 -9.09 -23.75 -11.51
N VAL A 126 -7.98 -23.42 -12.18
CA VAL A 126 -7.42 -22.04 -12.23
C VAL A 126 -8.40 -21.02 -12.78
N GLY A 127 -9.12 -21.34 -13.86
CA GLY A 127 -10.08 -20.40 -14.46
C GLY A 127 -11.16 -19.96 -13.48
N ARG A 128 -11.63 -20.89 -12.62
CA ARG A 128 -12.62 -20.60 -11.56
C ARG A 128 -12.01 -19.74 -10.45
N TRP A 129 -10.82 -20.08 -9.99
CA TRP A 129 -10.17 -19.34 -8.90
C TRP A 129 -9.76 -17.93 -9.32
N VAL A 130 -9.30 -17.73 -10.56
CA VAL A 130 -9.01 -16.38 -11.10
C VAL A 130 -10.26 -15.50 -11.08
N GLN A 131 -11.44 -16.05 -11.42
CA GLN A 131 -12.72 -15.32 -11.35
C GLN A 131 -13.12 -15.02 -9.90
N TRP A 132 -12.91 -15.95 -8.97
CA TRP A 132 -13.19 -15.72 -7.55
C TRP A 132 -12.36 -14.59 -6.95
N LEU A 133 -11.08 -14.52 -7.33
CA LEU A 133 -10.11 -13.54 -6.85
C LEU A 133 -10.20 -12.19 -7.59
N ASP A 134 -11.21 -11.98 -8.42
CA ASP A 134 -11.36 -10.77 -9.19
C ASP A 134 -12.14 -9.68 -8.46
N ALA A 135 -11.45 -8.78 -7.76
CA ALA A 135 -12.07 -7.67 -7.04
C ALA A 135 -12.90 -6.71 -7.92
N GLU A 136 -12.64 -6.65 -9.23
CA GLU A 136 -13.36 -5.78 -10.17
C GLU A 136 -14.62 -6.46 -10.73
N GLN A 137 -14.67 -7.80 -10.71
CA GLN A 137 -15.78 -8.55 -11.27
C GLN A 137 -16.95 -8.58 -10.27
N PRO A 138 -18.13 -8.04 -10.62
CA PRO A 138 -19.28 -8.04 -9.73
C PRO A 138 -19.69 -9.47 -9.35
N GLY A 139 -19.86 -9.71 -8.05
CA GLY A 139 -20.31 -10.99 -7.52
C GLY A 139 -19.20 -12.04 -7.37
N SER A 140 -17.94 -11.70 -7.65
CA SER A 140 -16.79 -12.54 -7.28
C SER A 140 -16.66 -12.66 -5.76
N LEU A 141 -15.83 -13.58 -5.26
CA LEU A 141 -15.60 -13.69 -3.82
C LEU A 141 -14.87 -12.46 -3.29
N ALA A 142 -13.88 -11.97 -4.02
CA ALA A 142 -13.16 -10.75 -3.65
C ALA A 142 -14.08 -9.53 -3.60
N SER A 143 -14.97 -9.34 -4.58
CA SER A 143 -15.91 -8.21 -4.57
C SER A 143 -16.91 -8.32 -3.40
N ARG A 144 -17.45 -9.52 -3.12
CA ARG A 144 -18.38 -9.73 -2.01
C ARG A 144 -17.73 -9.48 -0.65
N VAL A 145 -16.48 -9.92 -0.47
CA VAL A 145 -15.71 -9.62 0.75
C VAL A 145 -15.53 -8.11 0.88
N TRP A 146 -15.11 -7.43 -0.20
CA TRP A 146 -14.93 -5.98 -0.18
C TRP A 146 -16.24 -5.24 0.14
N GLU A 147 -17.36 -5.62 -0.46
CA GLU A 147 -18.68 -5.04 -0.18
C GLU A 147 -19.07 -5.13 1.30
N ARG A 148 -18.63 -6.17 2.01
CA ARG A 148 -18.86 -6.36 3.45
C ARG A 148 -17.90 -5.55 4.31
N ILE A 149 -16.66 -5.35 3.85
CA ILE A 149 -15.65 -4.52 4.51
C ILE A 149 -15.91 -3.03 4.28
N LEU A 150 -16.48 -2.66 3.14
CA LEU A 150 -16.64 -1.27 2.68
C LEU A 150 -17.28 -0.32 3.72
N PRO A 151 -18.38 -0.67 4.41
CA PRO A 151 -18.92 0.19 5.47
C PRO A 151 -17.92 0.47 6.60
N LEU A 152 -17.09 -0.51 6.95
CA LEU A 152 -16.05 -0.38 7.96
C LEU A 152 -14.88 0.46 7.42
N ASN A 153 -14.50 0.23 6.17
CA ASN A 153 -13.47 1.00 5.50
C ASN A 153 -13.84 2.49 5.45
N ARG A 154 -15.10 2.83 5.18
CA ARG A 154 -15.58 4.23 5.19
C ARG A 154 -15.39 4.90 6.55
N VAL A 155 -15.70 4.20 7.64
CA VAL A 155 -15.52 4.73 9.00
C VAL A 155 -14.05 4.94 9.31
N LEU A 156 -13.20 4.02 8.85
CA LEU A 156 -11.78 3.97 9.17
C LEU A 156 -10.91 4.90 8.31
N SER A 157 -11.23 5.03 7.02
CA SER A 157 -10.43 5.72 6.01
C SER A 157 -11.10 6.94 5.39
N GLY A 158 -12.44 7.05 5.50
CA GLY A 158 -13.23 8.01 4.73
C GLY A 158 -13.34 7.69 3.24
N ARG A 159 -12.87 6.51 2.78
CA ARG A 159 -12.80 6.12 1.38
C ARG A 159 -13.75 5.00 1.00
N ASP A 160 -14.15 5.00 -0.26
CA ASP A 160 -14.99 3.97 -0.89
C ASP A 160 -14.16 2.90 -1.63
N ASP A 161 -12.86 3.13 -1.78
CA ASP A 161 -11.91 2.28 -2.48
C ASP A 161 -10.81 1.76 -1.55
N PHE A 162 -10.07 0.77 -2.04
CA PHE A 162 -8.80 0.34 -1.47
C PHE A 162 -7.64 0.95 -2.29
N GLY A 163 -6.49 1.16 -1.65
CA GLY A 163 -5.29 1.65 -2.32
C GLY A 163 -4.64 0.59 -3.21
N ALA A 164 -4.40 -0.59 -2.67
CA ALA A 164 -3.86 -1.73 -3.40
C ALA A 164 -4.59 -3.02 -2.99
N TYR A 165 -4.62 -3.98 -3.91
CA TYR A 165 -5.20 -5.30 -3.71
C TYR A 165 -4.21 -6.39 -4.12
N LEU A 166 -3.95 -7.32 -3.21
CA LEU A 166 -3.06 -8.46 -3.44
C LEU A 166 -3.69 -9.75 -2.90
N PRO A 167 -4.15 -10.67 -3.76
CA PRO A 167 -4.56 -12.01 -3.34
C PRO A 167 -3.37 -12.95 -3.21
N LEU A 168 -3.39 -13.80 -2.19
CA LEU A 168 -2.50 -14.94 -2.00
C LEU A 168 -3.30 -16.24 -2.11
N SER A 169 -2.92 -17.13 -3.01
CA SER A 169 -3.48 -18.48 -3.12
C SER A 169 -2.62 -19.46 -2.34
N VAL A 170 -3.22 -20.14 -1.36
CA VAL A 170 -2.59 -21.16 -0.53
C VAL A 170 -3.15 -22.51 -0.92
N ILE A 171 -2.35 -23.35 -1.58
CA ILE A 171 -2.83 -24.60 -2.18
C ILE A 171 -2.08 -25.78 -1.57
N ARG A 172 -2.81 -26.81 -1.15
CA ARG A 172 -2.24 -28.05 -0.63
C ARG A 172 -2.62 -29.23 -1.52
N LEU A 173 -1.64 -29.99 -1.98
CA LEU A 173 -1.83 -31.16 -2.83
C LEU A 173 -1.96 -32.41 -1.94
N GLN A 174 -3.15 -33.02 -1.89
CA GLN A 174 -3.33 -34.23 -1.10
C GLN A 174 -2.87 -35.46 -1.89
N GLY A 175 -1.76 -36.06 -1.45
CA GLY A 175 -1.29 -37.35 -1.96
C GLY A 175 -0.52 -37.30 -3.29
N ALA A 176 -0.12 -36.11 -3.75
CA ALA A 176 0.81 -35.92 -4.86
C ALA A 176 2.11 -35.30 -4.34
N LEU A 177 3.23 -35.56 -5.02
CA LEU A 177 4.48 -34.81 -4.84
C LEU A 177 4.46 -33.58 -5.74
N LEU A 178 5.05 -32.48 -5.27
CA LEU A 178 5.05 -31.20 -5.97
C LEU A 178 5.69 -31.29 -7.36
N ASP A 179 6.87 -31.90 -7.47
CA ASP A 179 7.64 -31.97 -8.71
C ASP A 179 6.86 -32.72 -9.81
N ASP A 180 6.38 -33.93 -9.48
CA ASP A 180 5.57 -34.75 -10.40
C ASP A 180 4.27 -34.05 -10.81
N TRP A 181 3.69 -33.24 -9.92
CA TRP A 181 2.47 -32.51 -10.19
C TRP A 181 2.70 -31.30 -11.10
N LEU A 182 3.82 -30.58 -10.91
CA LEU A 182 4.20 -29.42 -11.71
C LEU A 182 4.44 -29.78 -13.18
N ASP A 183 4.93 -30.98 -13.49
CA ASP A 183 5.09 -31.47 -14.87
C ASP A 183 3.79 -31.37 -15.69
N GLY A 184 2.63 -31.51 -15.03
CA GLY A 184 1.31 -31.41 -15.66
C GLY A 184 0.60 -30.06 -15.50
N HIS A 185 1.03 -29.21 -14.56
CA HIS A 185 0.26 -28.04 -14.11
C HIS A 185 1.07 -26.72 -14.04
N ALA A 186 2.35 -26.73 -14.41
CA ALA A 186 3.25 -25.57 -14.39
C ALA A 186 2.65 -24.30 -15.03
N GLU A 187 2.12 -24.42 -16.24
CA GLU A 187 1.48 -23.30 -16.94
C GLU A 187 0.27 -22.75 -16.17
N GLN A 188 -0.52 -23.63 -15.57
CA GLN A 188 -1.71 -23.25 -14.82
C GLN A 188 -1.34 -22.53 -13.52
N VAL A 189 -0.27 -22.95 -12.83
CA VAL A 189 0.28 -22.24 -11.66
C VAL A 189 0.64 -20.81 -12.01
N VAL A 190 1.36 -20.61 -13.12
CA VAL A 190 1.75 -19.27 -13.58
C VAL A 190 0.52 -18.45 -14.02
N ALA A 191 -0.44 -19.08 -14.70
CA ALA A 191 -1.70 -18.42 -15.05
C ALA A 191 -2.50 -17.95 -13.81
N LEU A 192 -2.48 -18.73 -12.72
CA LEU A 192 -3.09 -18.34 -11.45
C LEU A 192 -2.34 -17.17 -10.80
N LEU A 193 -1.00 -17.23 -10.75
CA LEU A 193 -0.14 -16.15 -10.21
C LEU A 193 -0.37 -14.82 -10.95
N TRP A 194 -0.45 -14.87 -12.27
CA TRP A 194 -0.70 -13.71 -13.12
C TRP A 194 -2.17 -13.29 -13.17
N ARG A 195 -3.06 -14.14 -12.65
CA ARG A 195 -4.52 -14.01 -12.78
C ARG A 195 -4.92 -13.75 -14.22
N ASP A 196 -4.44 -14.59 -15.12
CA ASP A 196 -4.71 -14.44 -16.55
C ASP A 196 -6.20 -14.68 -16.85
N ARG A 197 -6.89 -13.62 -17.26
CA ARG A 197 -8.30 -13.66 -17.68
C ARG A 197 -8.48 -14.14 -19.12
N VAL A 198 -7.41 -14.15 -19.91
CA VAL A 198 -7.48 -14.39 -21.37
C VAL A 198 -7.32 -15.87 -21.70
N GLY A 199 -6.68 -16.65 -20.82
CA GLY A 199 -6.50 -18.10 -20.98
C GLY A 199 -5.62 -18.43 -22.18
N ARG A 200 -4.65 -17.56 -22.51
CA ARG A 200 -3.73 -17.80 -23.63
C ARG A 200 -2.65 -18.76 -23.18
N ALA A 201 -2.26 -19.64 -24.09
CA ALA A 201 -1.12 -20.50 -23.84
C ALA A 201 0.15 -19.67 -23.59
N LEU A 202 0.81 -19.90 -22.46
CA LEU A 202 2.05 -19.26 -22.09
C LEU A 202 3.22 -19.93 -22.83
N LYS A 203 4.24 -19.15 -23.15
CA LYS A 203 5.46 -19.71 -23.72
C LYS A 203 6.19 -20.53 -22.65
N PRO A 204 6.76 -21.70 -22.98
CA PRO A 204 7.50 -22.53 -22.01
C PRO A 204 8.61 -21.76 -21.27
N GLU A 205 9.37 -20.94 -21.99
CA GLU A 205 10.44 -20.09 -21.42
C GLU A 205 9.94 -19.12 -20.35
N VAL A 206 8.70 -18.61 -20.52
CA VAL A 206 8.07 -17.72 -19.55
C VAL A 206 7.65 -18.49 -18.31
N VAL A 207 7.06 -19.68 -18.50
CA VAL A 207 6.66 -20.56 -17.39
C VAL A 207 7.87 -20.97 -16.58
N GLU A 208 8.94 -21.42 -17.24
CA GLU A 208 10.20 -21.80 -16.60
C GLU A 208 10.82 -20.62 -15.86
N SER A 209 10.86 -19.43 -16.48
CA SER A 209 11.40 -18.23 -15.84
C SER A 209 10.62 -17.79 -14.61
N GLU A 210 9.30 -17.93 -14.59
CA GLU A 210 8.50 -17.57 -13.41
C GLU A 210 8.64 -18.62 -12.30
N LEU A 211 8.63 -19.91 -12.64
CA LEU A 211 8.84 -20.97 -11.64
C LEU A 211 10.25 -20.95 -11.04
N ALA A 212 11.26 -20.53 -11.82
CA ALA A 212 12.63 -20.35 -11.33
C ALA A 212 12.77 -19.23 -10.27
N ARG A 213 11.74 -18.40 -10.09
CA ARG A 213 11.68 -17.38 -9.04
C ARG A 213 11.11 -17.93 -7.73
N ASP A 214 11.03 -19.25 -7.59
CA ASP A 214 10.66 -19.88 -6.34
C ASP A 214 11.54 -19.38 -5.18
N THR A 215 10.87 -18.90 -4.15
CA THR A 215 11.49 -18.39 -2.93
C THR A 215 11.18 -19.28 -1.72
N CYS A 216 10.56 -20.44 -1.94
CA CYS A 216 10.23 -21.36 -0.88
C CYS A 216 11.50 -21.94 -0.26
N ALA A 217 11.67 -21.76 1.05
CA ALA A 217 12.76 -22.40 1.78
C ALA A 217 12.47 -23.86 2.18
N ARG A 218 11.32 -24.43 1.77
CA ARG A 218 10.79 -25.69 2.29
C ARG A 218 10.84 -26.78 1.22
N VAL A 219 11.11 -28.01 1.67
CA VAL A 219 11.04 -29.19 0.80
C VAL A 219 9.58 -29.48 0.45
N GLY A 220 9.29 -29.64 -0.85
CA GLY A 220 7.93 -29.92 -1.33
C GLY A 220 6.99 -28.72 -1.28
N GLY A 221 7.54 -27.51 -1.18
CA GLY A 221 6.80 -26.25 -1.27
C GLY A 221 7.30 -25.41 -2.45
N LEU A 222 6.44 -24.49 -2.90
CA LEU A 222 6.70 -23.49 -3.93
C LEU A 222 6.05 -22.18 -3.47
N THR A 223 6.82 -21.10 -3.47
CA THR A 223 6.36 -19.78 -3.04
C THR A 223 6.73 -18.77 -4.11
N LEU A 224 5.71 -18.18 -4.73
CA LEU A 224 5.84 -17.26 -5.85
C LEU A 224 5.14 -15.94 -5.55
N ILE A 225 5.75 -14.84 -5.99
CA ILE A 225 5.18 -13.50 -5.92
C ILE A 225 5.12 -12.88 -7.32
N GLY A 226 3.96 -12.34 -7.66
CA GLY A 226 3.67 -11.73 -8.94
C GLY A 226 2.92 -10.41 -8.77
N ARG A 227 2.85 -9.62 -9.84
CA ARG A 227 2.29 -8.26 -9.78
C ARG A 227 0.80 -8.24 -9.42
N ARG A 228 0.09 -9.34 -9.67
CA ARG A 228 -1.36 -9.47 -9.51
C ARG A 228 -1.77 -10.44 -8.40
N GLY A 229 -0.82 -11.14 -7.80
CA GLY A 229 -1.10 -12.15 -6.79
C GLY A 229 0.17 -12.83 -6.29
N ALA A 230 0.01 -13.62 -5.25
CA ALA A 230 1.02 -14.48 -4.67
C ALA A 230 0.49 -15.92 -4.58
N LEU A 231 1.40 -16.88 -4.51
CA LEU A 231 1.07 -18.30 -4.49
C LEU A 231 1.98 -19.05 -3.52
N ASP A 232 1.37 -19.86 -2.67
CA ASP A 232 2.01 -20.75 -1.72
C ASP A 232 1.44 -22.17 -1.91
N LEU A 233 2.21 -23.02 -2.58
CA LEU A 233 1.79 -24.38 -2.95
C LEU A 233 2.64 -25.39 -2.19
N HIS A 234 2.00 -26.38 -1.55
CA HIS A 234 2.72 -27.42 -0.81
C HIS A 234 2.13 -28.79 -1.07
N ASP A 235 2.98 -29.80 -1.02
CA ASP A 235 2.61 -31.18 -1.19
C ASP A 235 2.34 -31.92 0.12
N SER A 236 2.17 -33.25 0.02
CA SER A 236 1.86 -34.12 1.16
C SER A 236 2.89 -34.13 2.30
N ARG A 237 4.08 -33.52 2.14
CA ARG A 237 5.15 -33.45 3.14
C ARG A 237 4.97 -32.30 4.15
N ASP A 238 3.94 -31.46 4.02
CA ASP A 238 3.63 -30.40 4.98
C ASP A 238 2.92 -30.93 6.24
N ASP A 239 3.70 -31.22 7.29
CA ASP A 239 3.20 -31.71 8.59
C ASP A 239 2.26 -30.74 9.31
N SER A 240 2.22 -29.45 8.93
CA SER A 240 1.35 -28.45 9.56
C SER A 240 -0.08 -28.44 9.00
N ALA A 241 -0.31 -29.13 7.87
CA ALA A 241 -1.58 -29.14 7.17
C ALA A 241 -2.75 -29.79 7.95
N PRO A 242 -2.59 -30.90 8.70
CA PRO A 242 -3.73 -31.58 9.33
C PRO A 242 -4.40 -30.76 10.43
N GLU A 243 -3.61 -30.12 11.30
CA GLU A 243 -4.13 -29.28 12.40
C GLU A 243 -4.81 -28.02 11.85
N ALA A 244 -4.18 -27.37 10.86
CA ALA A 244 -4.74 -26.20 10.19
C ALA A 244 -6.06 -26.53 9.47
N ALA A 245 -6.13 -27.68 8.78
CA ALA A 245 -7.35 -28.12 8.09
C ALA A 245 -8.50 -28.41 9.07
N ALA A 246 -8.22 -29.03 10.22
CA ALA A 246 -9.23 -29.30 11.25
C ALA A 246 -9.85 -28.02 11.82
N LEU A 247 -9.05 -26.96 11.96
CA LEU A 247 -9.47 -25.66 12.48
C LEU A 247 -9.86 -24.64 11.40
N GLN A 248 -9.78 -25.03 10.12
CA GLN A 248 -9.97 -24.19 8.94
C GLN A 248 -9.09 -22.93 8.93
N LEU A 249 -7.87 -23.05 9.45
CA LEU A 249 -6.88 -21.98 9.53
C LEU A 249 -5.93 -22.00 8.32
N PRO A 250 -5.28 -20.87 8.00
CA PRO A 250 -4.12 -20.91 7.12
C PRO A 250 -3.04 -21.81 7.76
N PRO A 251 -2.33 -22.62 6.96
CA PRO A 251 -1.22 -23.43 7.45
C PRO A 251 -0.19 -22.58 8.18
N ARG A 252 0.34 -23.08 9.29
CA ARG A 252 1.38 -22.37 10.05
C ARG A 252 2.58 -22.01 9.17
N SER A 253 2.86 -22.84 8.16
CA SER A 253 3.91 -22.66 7.18
C SER A 253 3.74 -21.43 6.27
N VAL A 254 2.52 -20.96 6.01
CA VAL A 254 2.31 -19.79 5.15
C VAL A 254 2.52 -18.46 5.87
N LEU A 255 2.41 -18.43 7.20
CA LEU A 255 2.42 -17.19 7.99
C LEU A 255 3.65 -16.29 7.76
N PRO A 256 4.90 -16.82 7.67
CA PRO A 256 6.05 -15.97 7.37
C PRO A 256 5.93 -15.24 6.02
N PHE A 257 5.41 -15.93 5.00
CA PHE A 257 5.21 -15.34 3.68
C PHE A 257 4.09 -14.31 3.72
N LEU A 258 2.95 -14.65 4.33
CA LEU A 258 1.82 -13.73 4.51
C LEU A 258 2.24 -12.43 5.23
N ILE A 259 2.98 -12.53 6.34
CA ILE A 259 3.48 -11.37 7.08
C ILE A 259 4.38 -10.50 6.17
N THR A 260 5.19 -11.12 5.31
CA THR A 260 6.03 -10.37 4.37
C THR A 260 5.18 -9.61 3.35
N LEU A 261 4.13 -10.23 2.80
CA LEU A 261 3.20 -9.58 1.87
C LEU A 261 2.42 -8.42 2.52
N GLU A 262 2.07 -8.56 3.79
CA GLU A 262 1.43 -7.50 4.57
C GLU A 262 2.34 -6.29 4.75
N LEU A 263 3.62 -6.52 5.08
CA LEU A 263 4.61 -5.44 5.17
C LEU A 263 4.80 -4.74 3.83
N LEU A 264 4.97 -5.48 2.73
CA LEU A 264 5.09 -4.89 1.39
C LEU A 264 3.84 -4.07 1.02
N SER A 265 2.65 -4.53 1.42
CA SER A 265 1.40 -3.80 1.21
C SER A 265 1.35 -2.51 2.04
N ILE A 266 1.87 -2.53 3.26
CA ILE A 266 2.01 -1.36 4.14
C ILE A 266 3.01 -0.37 3.54
N GLU A 267 4.20 -0.82 3.17
CA GLU A 267 5.26 -0.01 2.57
C GLU A 267 4.78 0.72 1.33
N ARG A 268 4.16 -0.03 0.41
CA ARG A 268 3.56 0.54 -0.80
C ARG A 268 2.50 1.59 -0.45
N ALA A 269 1.63 1.32 0.53
CA ALA A 269 0.58 2.26 0.93
C ALA A 269 1.14 3.53 1.58
N VAL A 270 2.19 3.43 2.40
CA VAL A 270 2.88 4.59 3.00
C VAL A 270 3.47 5.47 1.91
N LEU A 271 4.23 4.88 0.98
CA LEU A 271 4.84 5.61 -0.13
C LEU A 271 3.79 6.25 -1.05
N GLN A 272 2.69 5.53 -1.34
CA GLN A 272 1.60 6.10 -2.15
C GLN A 272 0.98 7.31 -1.44
N GLY A 273 0.74 7.22 -0.13
CA GLY A 273 0.23 8.35 0.65
C GLY A 273 1.18 9.54 0.67
N LEU A 274 2.50 9.31 0.70
CA LEU A 274 3.51 10.37 0.57
C LEU A 274 3.49 10.99 -0.83
N TYR A 275 3.45 10.17 -1.88
CA TYR A 275 3.38 10.61 -3.26
C TYR A 275 2.13 11.45 -3.52
N ASP A 276 0.97 10.99 -3.05
CA ASP A 276 -0.31 11.68 -3.24
C ASP A 276 -0.30 13.06 -2.56
N ARG A 277 0.28 13.15 -1.35
CA ARG A 277 0.48 14.43 -0.65
C ARG A 277 1.38 15.36 -1.44
N LEU A 278 2.54 14.88 -1.90
CA LEU A 278 3.47 15.69 -2.70
C LEU A 278 2.88 16.16 -4.04
N THR A 279 2.00 15.35 -4.63
CA THR A 279 1.42 15.63 -5.96
C THR A 279 0.20 16.55 -5.88
N HIS A 280 -0.68 16.35 -4.91
CA HIS A 280 -1.99 17.01 -4.85
C HIS A 280 -2.06 18.14 -3.81
N ALA A 281 -1.21 18.13 -2.79
CA ALA A 281 -1.06 19.24 -1.87
C ALA A 281 0.14 20.06 -2.31
N ALA A 282 -0.02 20.93 -3.32
CA ALA A 282 0.94 21.99 -3.60
C ALA A 282 0.57 23.22 -2.75
N PRO A 283 1.08 23.36 -1.51
CA PRO A 283 0.76 24.51 -0.68
C PRO A 283 1.20 25.80 -1.37
N ARG A 284 0.29 26.77 -1.40
CA ARG A 284 0.51 28.09 -2.02
C ARG A 284 1.38 29.03 -1.17
N SER A 285 1.88 28.56 -0.03
CA SER A 285 2.67 29.34 0.93
C SER A 285 3.96 28.62 1.29
N ILE A 286 4.99 29.39 1.64
CA ILE A 286 6.29 28.86 2.10
C ILE A 286 6.10 28.02 3.37
N ASP A 287 5.32 28.50 4.34
CA ASP A 287 5.09 27.76 5.59
C ASP A 287 4.39 26.43 5.34
N GLY A 288 3.46 26.39 4.37
CA GLY A 288 2.82 25.14 3.95
C GLY A 288 3.80 24.20 3.24
N LEU A 289 4.71 24.72 2.41
CA LEU A 289 5.74 23.91 1.74
C LEU A 289 6.76 23.34 2.76
N ILE A 290 7.12 24.12 3.80
CA ILE A 290 7.97 23.66 4.89
C ILE A 290 7.25 22.56 5.70
N GLY A 291 5.97 22.77 6.03
CA GLY A 291 5.15 21.77 6.71
C GLY A 291 5.07 20.47 5.92
N LEU A 292 4.73 20.54 4.63
CA LEU A 292 4.68 19.39 3.74
C LEU A 292 6.02 18.64 3.68
N LYS A 293 7.14 19.37 3.55
CA LYS A 293 8.48 18.75 3.56
C LYS A 293 8.76 18.02 4.86
N LYS A 294 8.41 18.62 6.01
CA LYS A 294 8.57 17.97 7.32
C LYS A 294 7.71 16.71 7.42
N ASP A 295 6.43 16.80 7.09
CA ASP A 295 5.50 15.67 7.18
C ASP A 295 5.95 14.50 6.29
N VAL A 296 6.48 14.79 5.10
CA VAL A 296 7.02 13.76 4.20
C VAL A 296 8.31 13.16 4.74
N MET A 297 9.20 13.97 5.31
CA MET A 297 10.44 13.48 5.93
C MET A 297 10.16 12.57 7.13
N ASP A 298 9.24 12.99 8.01
CA ASP A 298 8.81 12.18 9.16
C ASP A 298 8.16 10.86 8.67
N GLY A 299 7.38 10.90 7.57
CA GLY A 299 6.80 9.71 6.96
C GLY A 299 7.83 8.78 6.29
N LEU A 300 8.88 9.34 5.68
CA LEU A 300 9.99 8.54 5.12
C LEU A 300 10.82 7.89 6.22
N GLU A 301 11.06 8.58 7.34
CA GLU A 301 11.69 7.98 8.52
C GLU A 301 10.89 6.76 9.00
N GLU A 302 9.56 6.87 9.05
CA GLU A 302 8.70 5.77 9.42
C GLU A 302 8.68 4.64 8.38
N TYR A 303 8.76 4.95 7.08
CA TYR A 303 8.95 3.97 6.00
C TYR A 303 10.27 3.20 6.15
N TYR A 304 11.39 3.87 6.40
CA TYR A 304 12.66 3.17 6.69
C TYR A 304 12.54 2.31 7.95
N GLY A 305 11.73 2.76 8.92
CA GLY A 305 11.36 1.97 10.09
C GLY A 305 10.60 0.67 9.77
N SER A 306 9.76 0.66 8.74
CA SER A 306 9.13 -0.57 8.23
C SER A 306 10.13 -1.50 7.55
N THR A 307 11.06 -0.97 6.77
CA THR A 307 11.99 -1.76 5.93
C THR A 307 13.19 -2.31 6.70
N LEU A 308 13.74 -1.58 7.68
CA LEU A 308 14.99 -1.93 8.39
C LEU A 308 14.95 -3.21 9.25
N ALA A 309 13.81 -3.88 9.37
CA ALA A 309 13.65 -5.01 10.27
C ALA A 309 13.19 -6.34 9.63
N SER A 310 13.02 -6.41 8.30
CA SER A 310 12.65 -7.62 7.54
C SER A 310 13.68 -8.79 7.58
N THR A 311 14.56 -8.79 8.58
CA THR A 311 15.97 -9.16 8.45
C THR A 311 16.34 -10.64 8.25
N ARG A 312 15.48 -11.68 8.32
CA ARG A 312 16.05 -13.06 8.39
C ARG A 312 15.37 -14.26 7.72
N PHE A 313 14.18 -14.16 7.12
CA PHE A 313 13.63 -15.32 6.38
C PHE A 313 13.44 -15.07 4.89
N ASN A 314 13.37 -13.83 4.40
CA ASN A 314 13.11 -13.64 2.99
C ASN A 314 13.56 -12.30 2.40
N ASP A 315 14.85 -11.98 2.56
CA ASP A 315 15.48 -10.89 1.79
C ASP A 315 15.14 -11.02 0.31
N VAL A 316 15.10 -12.26 -0.21
CA VAL A 316 14.74 -12.55 -1.60
C VAL A 316 13.28 -12.24 -1.92
N VAL A 317 12.30 -12.64 -1.10
CA VAL A 317 10.88 -12.24 -1.35
C VAL A 317 10.64 -10.76 -1.13
N ALA A 318 11.31 -10.15 -0.15
CA ALA A 318 11.20 -8.71 0.07
C ALA A 318 11.73 -7.96 -1.16
N GLU A 319 12.95 -8.26 -1.61
CA GLU A 319 13.57 -7.65 -2.80
C GLU A 319 12.73 -7.90 -4.06
N GLN A 320 12.34 -9.15 -4.33
CA GLN A 320 11.49 -9.46 -5.47
C GLN A 320 10.11 -8.82 -5.37
N GLY A 321 9.55 -8.73 -4.16
CA GLY A 321 8.26 -8.12 -3.90
C GLY A 321 8.29 -6.61 -4.09
N GLU A 322 9.34 -5.94 -3.63
CA GLU A 322 9.56 -4.51 -3.84
C GLU A 322 9.62 -4.16 -5.34
N ASP A 323 10.35 -4.95 -6.13
CA ASP A 323 10.43 -4.81 -7.58
C ASP A 323 9.07 -5.05 -8.25
N VAL A 324 8.47 -6.22 -8.00
CA VAL A 324 7.21 -6.64 -8.64
C VAL A 324 6.01 -5.76 -8.28
N LEU A 325 5.97 -5.25 -7.05
CA LEU A 325 4.91 -4.36 -6.58
C LEU A 325 5.21 -2.88 -6.89
N GLY A 326 6.36 -2.58 -7.52
CA GLY A 326 6.76 -1.22 -7.90
C GLY A 326 6.94 -0.30 -6.70
N ILE A 327 7.49 -0.81 -5.60
CA ILE A 327 7.82 -0.04 -4.39
C ILE A 327 9.05 0.82 -4.66
N VAL A 328 10.06 0.27 -5.34
CA VAL A 328 11.28 0.99 -5.73
C VAL A 328 10.95 2.19 -6.62
N ASP A 329 10.18 1.97 -7.70
CA ASP A 329 9.73 3.03 -8.60
C ASP A 329 8.93 4.12 -7.87
N LEU A 330 8.09 3.72 -6.92
CA LEU A 330 7.27 4.66 -6.15
C LEU A 330 8.12 5.47 -5.17
N PHE A 331 9.13 4.86 -4.55
CA PHE A 331 10.09 5.54 -3.70
C PHE A 331 10.92 6.57 -4.48
N GLU A 332 11.41 6.21 -5.68
CA GLU A 332 12.09 7.16 -6.57
C GLU A 332 11.18 8.34 -6.93
N ALA A 333 9.93 8.05 -7.29
CA ALA A 333 8.95 9.10 -7.59
C ALA A 333 8.66 10.02 -6.38
N VAL A 334 8.63 9.49 -5.15
CA VAL A 334 8.49 10.31 -3.93
C VAL A 334 9.73 11.20 -3.73
N THR A 335 10.92 10.64 -3.87
CA THR A 335 12.19 11.38 -3.72
C THR A 335 12.30 12.51 -4.74
N ASP A 336 12.04 12.23 -6.02
CA ASP A 336 12.07 13.24 -7.10
C ASP A 336 11.10 14.40 -6.82
N ARG A 337 9.90 14.09 -6.31
CA ARG A 337 8.91 15.10 -5.96
C ARG A 337 9.32 15.90 -4.73
N LEU A 338 9.94 15.28 -3.74
CA LEU A 338 10.48 15.96 -2.56
C LEU A 338 11.61 16.93 -2.93
N ASP A 339 12.45 16.56 -3.90
CA ASP A 339 13.49 17.42 -4.45
C ASP A 339 12.91 18.63 -5.17
N MET A 340 11.85 18.43 -5.96
CA MET A 340 11.10 19.52 -6.60
C MET A 340 10.52 20.50 -5.57
N VAL A 341 9.95 20.00 -4.46
CA VAL A 341 9.45 20.85 -3.35
C VAL A 341 10.60 21.64 -2.72
N SER A 342 11.75 20.98 -2.48
CA SER A 342 12.94 21.63 -1.93
C SER A 342 13.48 22.73 -2.85
N PHE A 343 13.53 22.49 -4.16
CA PHE A 343 13.92 23.49 -5.16
C PHE A 343 12.96 24.70 -5.18
N THR A 344 11.65 24.44 -5.10
CA THR A 344 10.62 25.48 -5.07
C THR A 344 10.74 26.36 -3.83
N LEU A 345 11.01 25.76 -2.66
CA LEU A 345 11.28 26.48 -1.42
C LEU A 345 12.49 27.41 -1.56
N THR A 346 13.62 26.90 -2.06
CA THR A 346 14.85 27.70 -2.24
C THR A 346 14.62 28.84 -3.22
N THR A 347 13.96 28.58 -4.35
CA THR A 347 13.67 29.62 -5.37
C THR A 347 12.77 30.72 -4.82
N THR A 348 11.70 30.35 -4.10
CA THR A 348 10.78 31.32 -3.50
C THR A 348 11.47 32.15 -2.42
N TYR A 349 12.34 31.53 -1.62
CA TYR A 349 13.15 32.22 -0.62
C TYR A 349 14.09 33.24 -1.27
N GLN A 350 14.80 32.85 -2.33
CA GLN A 350 15.67 33.75 -3.10
C GLN A 350 14.89 34.92 -3.68
N GLN A 351 13.72 34.68 -4.31
CA GLN A 351 12.86 35.75 -4.82
C GLN A 351 12.43 36.74 -3.73
N ARG A 352 12.00 36.25 -2.56
CA ARG A 352 11.64 37.13 -1.43
C ARG A 352 12.83 37.92 -0.91
N MET A 353 14.00 37.30 -0.80
CA MET A 353 15.22 37.96 -0.38
C MET A 353 15.63 39.06 -1.36
N THR A 354 15.59 38.79 -2.67
CA THR A 354 15.86 39.78 -3.72
C THR A 354 14.82 40.90 -3.71
N MET A 355 13.54 40.59 -3.51
CA MET A 355 12.48 41.60 -3.40
C MET A 355 12.70 42.48 -2.15
N LEU A 356 13.04 41.89 -1.01
CA LEU A 356 13.40 42.61 0.21
C LEU A 356 14.63 43.49 0.00
N GLN A 357 15.68 42.98 -0.63
CA GLN A 357 16.87 43.76 -0.98
C GLN A 357 16.52 44.93 -1.91
N PHE A 358 15.71 44.68 -2.95
CA PHE A 358 15.22 45.74 -3.84
C PHE A 358 14.48 46.82 -3.05
N TRP A 359 13.54 46.45 -2.17
CA TRP A 359 12.82 47.41 -1.34
C TRP A 359 13.71 48.14 -0.37
N LEU A 360 14.65 47.44 0.27
CA LEU A 360 15.64 48.04 1.13
C LEU A 360 16.44 49.09 0.36
N THR A 361 16.95 48.75 -0.83
CA THR A 361 17.70 49.68 -1.68
C THR A 361 16.84 50.87 -2.14
N VAL A 362 15.58 50.65 -2.55
CA VAL A 362 14.68 51.73 -2.97
C VAL A 362 14.35 52.66 -1.80
N VAL A 363 14.02 52.12 -0.62
CA VAL A 363 13.67 52.92 0.56
C VAL A 363 14.88 53.68 1.07
N PHE A 364 16.04 53.02 1.23
CA PHE A 364 17.25 53.69 1.69
C PHE A 364 17.77 54.70 0.66
N GLY A 365 17.77 54.37 -0.63
CA GLY A 365 18.16 55.28 -1.70
C GLY A 365 17.24 56.50 -1.81
N ALA A 366 15.93 56.34 -1.66
CA ALA A 366 14.98 57.45 -1.61
C ALA A 366 15.20 58.33 -0.37
N THR A 367 15.55 57.73 0.76
CA THR A 367 15.85 58.45 2.00
C THR A 367 17.14 59.27 1.86
N GLU A 368 18.19 58.69 1.25
CA GLU A 368 19.48 59.33 1.04
C GLU A 368 19.39 60.52 0.06
N ILE A 369 18.68 60.34 -1.07
CA ILE A 369 18.41 61.42 -2.02
C ILE A 369 17.53 62.52 -1.38
N GLY A 370 16.53 62.13 -0.59
CA GLY A 370 15.70 63.06 0.17
C GLY A 370 16.51 63.87 1.19
N PHE A 371 17.50 63.26 1.85
CA PHE A 371 18.41 63.94 2.78
C PHE A 371 19.32 64.93 2.07
N ILE A 372 19.89 64.56 0.93
CA ILE A 372 20.73 65.44 0.10
C ILE A 372 19.89 66.63 -0.41
N ALA A 373 18.68 66.38 -0.92
CA ALA A 373 17.77 67.42 -1.37
C ALA A 373 17.36 68.37 -0.23
N ALA A 374 17.06 67.84 0.96
CA ALA A 374 16.74 68.65 2.14
C ALA A 374 17.94 69.50 2.61
N THR A 375 19.16 68.95 2.53
CA THR A 375 20.40 69.64 2.90
C THR A 375 20.75 70.78 1.93
N ILE A 376 20.54 70.56 0.62
CA ILE A 376 20.69 71.60 -0.40
C ILE A 376 19.61 72.67 -0.24
N ALA A 377 18.36 72.28 0.02
CA ALA A 377 17.24 73.20 0.19
C ALA A 377 17.40 74.08 1.46
N THR A 378 17.95 73.54 2.55
CA THR A 378 18.25 74.31 3.77
C THR A 378 19.37 75.32 3.57
N TRP A 379 20.38 74.98 2.76
CA TRP A 379 21.45 75.92 2.41
C TRP A 379 20.97 77.05 1.49
N TYR A 380 20.04 76.77 0.58
CA TYR A 380 19.56 77.75 -0.40
C TYR A 380 18.36 78.59 0.08
N TYR A 381 17.49 78.04 0.94
CA TYR A 381 16.29 78.70 1.45
C TYR A 381 16.35 78.79 2.97
N ALA A 382 16.91 79.89 3.49
CA ALA A 382 17.13 80.13 4.92
C ALA A 382 15.84 80.23 5.78
N SER A 383 14.64 79.94 5.26
CA SER A 383 13.37 80.09 5.97
C SER A 383 12.32 79.01 5.67
N GLY A 384 12.72 77.78 5.33
CA GLY A 384 11.79 76.77 4.82
C GLY A 384 11.87 75.34 5.38
N LEU A 385 12.65 75.07 6.44
CA LEU A 385 12.94 73.70 6.91
C LEU A 385 11.67 72.83 7.08
N GLY A 386 10.64 73.37 7.73
CA GLY A 386 9.38 72.65 7.95
C GLY A 386 8.60 72.37 6.67
N ALA A 387 8.61 73.29 5.71
CA ALA A 387 7.93 73.12 4.42
C ALA A 387 8.66 72.09 3.55
N VAL A 388 10.00 72.11 3.56
CA VAL A 388 10.81 71.12 2.85
C VAL A 388 10.59 69.73 3.44
N LEU A 389 10.67 69.57 4.77
CA LEU A 389 10.39 68.29 5.44
C LEU A 389 8.97 67.79 5.18
N ALA A 390 7.96 68.67 5.27
CA ALA A 390 6.58 68.30 4.97
C ALA A 390 6.42 67.86 3.51
N TRP A 391 7.11 68.51 2.57
CA TRP A 391 7.10 68.13 1.17
C TRP A 391 7.82 66.80 0.92
N THR A 392 8.99 66.54 1.52
CA THR A 392 9.69 65.24 1.37
C THR A 392 8.89 64.10 1.98
N VAL A 393 8.35 64.28 3.19
CA VAL A 393 7.51 63.26 3.84
C VAL A 393 6.23 63.04 3.04
N GLY A 394 5.58 64.09 2.57
CA GLY A 394 4.37 64.01 1.75
C GLY A 394 4.62 63.33 0.41
N ALA A 395 5.67 63.73 -0.31
CA ALA A 395 6.05 63.11 -1.58
C ALA A 395 6.44 61.64 -1.40
N ALA A 396 7.18 61.29 -0.35
CA ALA A 396 7.51 59.90 -0.02
C ALA A 396 6.25 59.07 0.31
N ALA A 397 5.31 59.64 1.09
CA ALA A 397 4.05 58.97 1.43
C ALA A 397 3.15 58.75 0.20
N VAL A 398 3.05 59.74 -0.68
CA VAL A 398 2.27 59.63 -1.93
C VAL A 398 2.91 58.62 -2.88
N SER A 399 4.23 58.71 -3.07
CA SER A 399 4.97 57.79 -3.94
C SER A 399 4.88 56.35 -3.42
N GLY A 400 5.03 56.16 -2.10
CA GLY A 400 4.84 54.87 -1.44
C GLY A 400 3.42 54.35 -1.58
N GLY A 401 2.41 55.21 -1.42
CA GLY A 401 1.00 54.85 -1.59
C GLY A 401 0.66 54.41 -3.02
N VAL A 402 1.15 55.12 -4.03
CA VAL A 402 0.97 54.77 -5.45
C VAL A 402 1.65 53.44 -5.78
N LEU A 403 2.86 53.20 -5.26
CA LEU A 403 3.56 51.92 -5.43
C LEU A 403 2.82 50.75 -4.77
N VAL A 404 2.33 50.93 -3.54
CA VAL A 404 1.52 49.91 -2.85
C VAL A 404 0.23 49.61 -3.61
N ALA A 405 -0.43 50.62 -4.18
CA ALA A 405 -1.62 50.45 -5.00
C ALA A 405 -1.33 49.67 -6.30
N LEU A 406 -0.25 50.01 -7.00
CA LEU A 406 0.17 49.30 -8.22
C LEU A 406 0.58 47.85 -7.95
N LEU A 407 1.23 47.58 -6.81
CA LEU A 407 1.62 46.22 -6.41
C LEU A 407 0.42 45.37 -6.01
N ARG A 408 -0.53 45.94 -5.25
CA ARG A 408 -1.78 45.25 -4.93
C ARG A 408 -2.56 44.88 -6.18
N HIS A 409 -2.56 45.75 -7.19
CA HIS A 409 -3.23 45.48 -8.44
C HIS A 409 -2.56 44.34 -9.24
N ARG A 410 -1.22 44.21 -9.16
CA ARG A 410 -0.45 43.16 -9.83
C ARG A 410 -0.43 41.80 -9.13
N THR A 411 -0.73 41.74 -7.84
CA THR A 411 -0.84 40.48 -7.06
C THR A 411 -2.24 39.85 -7.12
N GLN A 412 -3.18 40.49 -7.81
CA GLN A 412 -4.55 39.98 -8.01
C GLN A 412 -4.77 39.34 -9.40
N ASP A 413 -3.80 39.45 -10.31
CA ASP A 413 -3.67 38.65 -11.53
C ASP A 413 -2.65 37.53 -11.29
#